data_AF-D2VFS7-F1
#
_entry.id   AF-D2VFS7-F1
#
_cell.length_a   1.000
_cell.length_b   1.000
_cell.length_c   1.000
_cell.angle_alpha   90.00
_cell.angle_beta   90.00
_cell.angle_gamma   90.00
#
_symmetry.space_group_name_H-M   'P 1'
#
loop_
_entity.id
_entity.type
_entity.pdbx_description
1 polymer ?
#
loop_
_entity_poly.entity_id
_entity_poly.type
_entity_poly.pdbx_seq_one_letter_code
_entity_poly.pdbx_strand_id
1 'polypeptide(L)'
;ITVRLIKSFHYRNIKLLILKDIKVNELTGNDLLKLVLEKIEKESGLLPHRGRKYDTFKLYHHAFSFKANNLVVNLQDDDKLIFKMDKTLKENNVDNEAEISCFIMDEYLEFKKNPELKW
;
A
#
# COMPACT_ATOMS: atom_id res chain seq x y z
N ILE A 1 -8.97 -5.95 -5.26
CA ILE A 1 -8.26 -4.76 -4.74
C ILE A 1 -6.97 -4.54 -5.52
N THR A 2 -6.46 -3.32 -5.54
CA THR A 2 -5.17 -3.00 -6.18
C THR A 2 -4.17 -2.56 -5.12
N VAL A 3 -3.04 -3.26 -5.02
CA VAL A 3 -1.94 -2.89 -4.13
C VAL A 3 -0.90 -2.11 -4.94
N ARG A 4 -0.60 -0.88 -4.51
CA ARG A 4 0.38 0.02 -5.08
C ARG A 4 1.70 -0.18 -4.32
N LEU A 5 2.59 -0.99 -4.86
CA LEU A 5 3.92 -1.23 -4.28
C LEU A 5 4.81 -0.02 -4.51
N ILE A 6 5.08 0.76 -3.47
CA ILE A 6 5.94 1.93 -3.56
C ILE A 6 7.37 1.49 -3.26
N LYS A 7 8.24 1.53 -4.27
CA LYS A 7 9.68 1.27 -4.09
C LYS A 7 10.44 2.53 -3.69
N SER A 8 9.97 3.70 -4.13
CA SER A 8 10.55 4.98 -3.73
C SER A 8 9.50 6.07 -3.80
N PHE A 9 9.40 6.83 -2.70
CA PHE A 9 8.53 8.00 -2.65
C PHE A 9 9.05 9.15 -3.52
N HIS A 10 10.33 9.51 -3.38
CA HIS A 10 10.94 10.61 -4.10
C HIS A 10 10.90 10.45 -5.62
N TYR A 11 11.14 9.25 -6.15
CA TYR A 11 11.16 9.00 -7.59
C TYR A 11 9.82 8.49 -8.14
N ARG A 12 8.77 8.46 -7.31
CA ARG A 12 7.45 7.91 -7.66
C ARG A 12 7.52 6.51 -8.28
N ASN A 13 8.44 5.66 -7.80
CA ASN A 13 8.58 4.31 -8.33
C ASN A 13 7.49 3.43 -7.72
N ILE A 14 6.44 3.18 -8.50
CA ILE A 14 5.23 2.49 -8.07
C ILE A 14 4.87 1.38 -9.06
N LYS A 15 4.66 0.17 -8.53
CA LYS A 15 4.17 -0.98 -9.30
C LYS A 15 2.80 -1.40 -8.79
N LEU A 16 1.86 -1.63 -9.71
CA LEU A 16 0.52 -2.10 -9.36
C LEU A 16 0.50 -3.63 -9.32
N LEU A 17 0.02 -4.17 -8.20
CA LEU A 17 -0.27 -5.58 -8.00
C LEU A 17 -1.77 -5.77 -7.82
N ILE A 18 -2.42 -6.41 -8.80
CA ILE A 18 -3.86 -6.66 -8.79
C ILE A 18 -4.13 -7.97 -8.06
N LEU A 19 -4.95 -7.91 -7.02
CA LEU A 19 -5.39 -9.07 -6.25
C LEU A 19 -6.90 -9.27 -6.41
N LYS A 20 -7.27 -10.42 -6.98
CA LYS A 20 -8.65 -10.85 -7.21
C LYS A 20 -9.12 -11.76 -6.07
N ASP A 21 -10.44 -11.82 -5.87
CA ASP A 21 -11.11 -12.75 -4.96
C ASP A 21 -10.60 -12.70 -3.50
N ILE A 22 -10.24 -11.50 -3.05
CA ILE A 22 -9.79 -11.24 -1.67
C ILE A 22 -10.98 -11.20 -0.72
N LYS A 23 -10.95 -12.07 0.28
CA LYS A 23 -11.95 -12.14 1.34
C LYS A 23 -11.73 -11.05 2.40
N VAL A 24 -12.26 -9.85 2.15
CA VAL A 24 -12.01 -8.67 2.99
C VAL A 24 -12.50 -8.79 4.44
N ASN A 25 -13.50 -9.63 4.70
CA ASN A 25 -14.05 -9.87 6.04
C ASN A 25 -13.26 -10.91 6.85
N GLU A 26 -12.39 -11.70 6.20
CA GLU A 26 -11.64 -12.80 6.84
C GLU A 26 -10.15 -12.47 6.96
N LEU A 27 -9.56 -11.90 5.91
CA LEU A 27 -8.12 -11.64 5.87
C LEU A 27 -7.76 -10.40 6.70
N THR A 28 -6.68 -10.50 7.47
CA THR A 28 -6.09 -9.36 8.18
C THR A 28 -5.10 -8.60 7.32
N GLY A 29 -4.69 -7.40 7.77
CA GLY A 29 -3.58 -6.68 7.16
C GLY A 29 -2.29 -7.51 7.12
N ASN A 30 -2.00 -8.28 8.16
CA ASN A 30 -0.86 -9.19 8.21
C ASN A 30 -0.96 -10.31 7.17
N ASP A 31 -2.14 -10.89 6.97
CA ASP A 31 -2.34 -11.94 5.96
C ASP A 31 -2.19 -11.39 4.55
N LEU A 32 -2.71 -10.17 4.31
CA LEU A 32 -2.50 -9.47 3.05
C LEU A 32 -1.01 -9.19 2.81
N LEU A 33 -0.26 -8.80 3.84
CA LEU A 33 1.18 -8.53 3.71
C LEU A 33 1.95 -9.79 3.31
N LYS A 34 1.68 -10.92 3.99
CA LYS A 34 2.27 -12.22 3.62
C LYS A 34 1.99 -12.57 2.16
N LEU A 35 0.73 -12.44 1.73
CA LEU A 35 0.33 -12.71 0.34
C LEU A 35 1.07 -11.81 -0.66
N VAL A 36 1.21 -10.52 -0.35
CA VAL A 36 1.94 -9.56 -1.19
C VAL A 36 3.42 -9.92 -1.28
N LEU A 37 4.07 -10.21 -0.16
CA LEU A 37 5.48 -10.61 -0.12
C LEU A 37 5.72 -11.90 -0.90
N GLU A 38 4.86 -12.91 -0.75
CA GLU A 38 4.94 -14.14 -1.54
C GLU A 38 4.84 -13.89 -3.05
N LYS A 39 3.94 -12.99 -3.46
CA LYS A 39 3.79 -12.63 -4.88
C LYS A 39 5.01 -11.88 -5.42
N ILE A 40 5.61 -10.99 -4.62
CA ILE A 40 6.86 -10.30 -4.99
C ILE A 40 7.98 -11.30 -5.29
N GLU A 41 8.13 -12.33 -4.47
CA GLU A 41 9.17 -13.34 -4.66
C GLU A 41 8.89 -14.28 -5.84
N LYS A 42 7.62 -14.56 -6.15
CA LYS A 42 7.23 -15.49 -7.23
C LYS A 42 7.16 -14.82 -8.61
N GLU A 43 6.66 -13.59 -8.71
CA GLU A 43 6.38 -12.95 -10.00
C GLU A 43 7.63 -12.25 -10.56
N SER A 44 8.03 -12.58 -11.80
CA SER A 44 9.21 -11.99 -12.45
C SER A 44 9.06 -10.48 -12.68
N GLY A 45 7.84 -10.00 -12.94
CA GLY A 45 7.53 -8.58 -13.08
C GLY A 45 7.71 -7.75 -11.81
N LEU A 46 7.95 -8.40 -10.66
CA LEU A 46 8.18 -7.78 -9.35
C LEU A 46 9.64 -7.93 -8.88
N LEU A 47 10.55 -8.42 -9.72
CA LEU A 47 11.99 -8.53 -9.44
C LEU A 47 12.58 -7.28 -8.74
N PRO A 48 12.29 -6.03 -9.17
CA PRO A 48 12.84 -4.84 -8.52
C PRO A 48 12.38 -4.61 -7.07
N HIS A 49 11.34 -5.31 -6.61
CA HIS A 49 10.74 -5.19 -5.28
C HIS A 49 11.18 -6.30 -4.32
N ARG A 50 11.84 -7.37 -4.82
CA ARG A 50 12.29 -8.50 -4.00
C ARG A 50 13.28 -8.07 -2.92
N GLY A 51 13.22 -8.73 -1.77
CA GLY A 51 14.08 -8.44 -0.61
C GLY A 51 13.80 -7.11 0.11
N ARG A 52 12.88 -6.27 -0.38
CA ARG A 52 12.43 -5.08 0.36
C ARG A 52 11.56 -5.49 1.54
N LYS A 53 11.76 -4.83 2.67
CA LYS A 53 11.05 -5.10 3.93
C LYS A 53 9.75 -4.30 4.02
N TYR A 54 8.83 -4.54 3.08
CA TYR A 54 7.50 -3.94 3.16
C TYR A 54 6.83 -4.31 4.48
N ASP A 55 6.29 -3.32 5.18
CA ASP A 55 5.71 -3.49 6.51
C ASP A 55 4.37 -2.76 6.71
N THR A 56 4.05 -1.81 5.82
CA THR A 56 2.94 -0.89 6.04
C THR A 56 2.00 -0.83 4.85
N PHE A 57 0.71 -0.87 5.17
CA PHE A 57 -0.36 -0.53 4.24
C PHE A 57 -1.04 0.79 4.63
N LYS A 58 -1.38 1.58 3.63
CA LYS A 58 -2.21 2.78 3.77
C LYS A 58 -3.27 2.84 2.68
N LEU A 59 -4.53 3.04 3.05
CA LEU A 59 -5.61 3.24 2.10
C LEU A 59 -5.33 4.50 1.27
N TYR A 60 -5.24 4.34 -0.06
CA TYR A 60 -4.91 5.43 -0.98
C TYR A 60 -6.16 6.03 -1.60
N HIS A 61 -7.06 5.16 -2.07
CA HIS A 61 -8.33 5.55 -2.66
C HIS A 61 -9.40 4.53 -2.26
N HIS A 62 -10.55 5.04 -1.86
CA HIS A 62 -11.78 4.29 -1.67
C HIS A 62 -12.77 4.74 -2.75
N ALA A 63 -13.55 3.80 -3.30
CA ALA A 63 -14.54 4.12 -4.32
C ALA A 63 -15.48 5.24 -3.80
N PHE A 64 -15.68 6.29 -4.60
CA PHE A 64 -16.47 7.49 -4.26
C PHE A 64 -15.84 8.52 -3.30
N SER A 65 -14.56 8.40 -2.95
CA SER A 65 -13.84 9.43 -2.17
C SER A 65 -13.07 10.44 -3.05
N PHE A 66 -12.81 11.64 -2.52
CA PHE A 66 -12.01 12.67 -3.21
C PHE A 66 -10.60 12.16 -3.54
N LYS A 67 -10.08 12.49 -4.74
CA LYS A 67 -8.74 12.10 -5.19
C LYS A 67 -7.66 12.63 -4.25
N ALA A 68 -6.71 11.78 -3.86
CA ALA A 68 -5.56 12.19 -3.07
C ALA A 68 -4.73 13.28 -3.79
N ASN A 69 -4.33 14.33 -3.07
CA ASN A 69 -3.55 15.44 -3.62
C ASN A 69 -2.11 15.06 -4.04
N ASN A 70 -1.57 13.95 -3.52
CA ASN A 70 -0.23 13.46 -3.86
C ASN A 70 -0.33 12.12 -4.60
N LEU A 71 0.22 12.09 -5.81
CA LEU A 71 0.19 10.94 -6.73
C LEU A 71 0.95 9.71 -6.21
N VAL A 72 1.84 9.89 -5.24
CA VAL A 72 2.66 8.81 -4.69
C VAL A 72 1.91 8.11 -3.56
N VAL A 73 1.50 8.86 -2.55
CA VAL A 73 0.83 8.36 -1.35
C VAL A 73 0.01 9.49 -0.74
N ASN A 74 -1.10 9.18 -0.07
CA ASN A 74 -1.81 10.18 0.72
C ASN A 74 -0.94 10.57 1.93
N LEU A 75 -0.67 11.85 2.15
CA LEU A 75 0.13 12.36 3.28
C LEU A 75 -0.70 12.72 4.52
N GLN A 76 -2.02 12.69 4.40
CA GLN A 76 -2.98 13.10 5.43
C GLN A 76 -3.67 11.88 6.09
N ASP A 77 -4.38 12.13 7.20
CA ASP A 77 -5.22 11.17 7.92
C ASP A 77 -4.56 9.82 8.22
N ASP A 78 -3.28 9.83 8.63
CA ASP A 78 -2.52 8.61 8.95
C ASP A 78 -3.24 7.72 9.98
N ASP A 79 -3.79 8.33 11.04
CA ASP A 79 -4.51 7.63 12.11
C ASP A 79 -5.76 6.87 11.64
N LYS A 80 -6.30 7.24 10.47
CA LYS A 80 -7.50 6.62 9.89
C LYS A 80 -7.17 5.69 8.72
N LEU A 81 -6.16 6.05 7.92
CA LEU A 81 -5.88 5.40 6.64
C LEU A 81 -4.77 4.35 6.73
N ILE A 82 -3.87 4.43 7.72
CA ILE A 82 -2.85 3.40 7.95
C ILE A 82 -3.53 2.18 8.58
N PHE A 83 -3.18 1.00 8.06
CA PHE A 83 -3.84 -0.22 8.49
C PHE A 83 -3.43 -0.60 9.91
N LYS A 84 -4.40 -1.05 10.68
CA LYS A 84 -4.17 -1.88 11.86
C LYS A 84 -3.97 -3.30 11.36
N MET A 85 -2.72 -3.77 11.38
CA MET A 85 -2.31 -5.01 10.71
C MET A 85 -2.94 -6.28 11.29
N ASP A 86 -3.34 -6.24 12.56
CA ASP A 86 -4.09 -7.28 13.27
C ASP A 86 -5.59 -7.29 12.92
N LYS A 87 -6.10 -6.25 12.27
CA LYS A 87 -7.50 -6.11 11.89
C LYS A 87 -7.78 -6.64 10.50
N THR A 88 -9.02 -7.04 10.28
CA THR A 88 -9.50 -7.47 8.97
C THR A 88 -9.39 -6.33 7.95
N LEU A 89 -9.33 -6.65 6.66
CA LEU A 89 -9.31 -5.62 5.62
C LEU A 89 -10.59 -4.76 5.68
N LYS A 90 -11.74 -5.37 5.99
CA LYS A 90 -13.00 -4.65 6.16
C LYS A 90 -12.96 -3.66 7.33
N GLU A 91 -12.41 -4.05 8.48
CA GLU A 91 -12.20 -3.14 9.62
C GLU A 91 -11.23 -1.98 9.29
N ASN A 92 -10.36 -2.17 8.30
CA ASN A 92 -9.50 -1.13 7.74
C ASN A 92 -10.18 -0.35 6.58
N ASN A 93 -11.49 -0.45 6.43
CA ASN A 93 -12.30 0.21 5.40
C ASN A 93 -11.92 -0.16 3.96
N VAL A 94 -11.41 -1.38 3.74
CA VAL A 94 -11.16 -1.89 2.40
C VAL A 94 -12.46 -2.45 1.82
N ASP A 95 -12.86 -1.90 0.68
CA ASP A 95 -13.99 -2.37 -0.12
C ASP A 95 -13.54 -2.80 -1.52
N ASN A 96 -14.50 -3.18 -2.36
CA ASN A 96 -14.25 -3.48 -3.76
C ASN A 96 -13.58 -2.29 -4.46
N GLU A 97 -12.64 -2.59 -5.36
CA GLU A 97 -11.86 -1.60 -6.12
C GLU A 97 -10.99 -0.64 -5.30
N ALA A 98 -10.84 -0.87 -3.99
CA ALA A 98 -9.93 -0.09 -3.17
C ALA A 98 -8.49 -0.16 -3.69
N GLU A 99 -7.80 0.98 -3.63
CA GLU A 99 -6.36 1.08 -3.85
C GLU A 99 -5.62 1.25 -2.52
N ILE A 100 -4.62 0.40 -2.30
CA ILE A 100 -3.87 0.34 -1.05
C ILE A 100 -2.40 0.56 -1.37
N SER A 101 -1.76 1.54 -0.73
CA SER A 101 -0.31 1.73 -0.84
C SER A 101 0.42 0.77 0.08
N CYS A 102 1.45 0.11 -0.43
CA CYS A 102 2.34 -0.78 0.32
C CYS A 102 3.76 -0.22 0.30
N PHE A 103 4.35 0.00 1.47
CA PHE A 103 5.64 0.67 1.61
C PHE A 103 6.34 0.29 2.93
N ILE A 104 7.51 0.90 3.15
CA ILE A 104 8.27 0.81 4.39
C ILE A 104 7.96 2.05 5.23
N MET A 105 7.50 1.88 6.48
CA MET A 105 7.06 2.99 7.34
C MET A 105 8.13 4.07 7.49
N ASP A 106 9.37 3.66 7.75
CA ASP A 106 10.47 4.60 8.02
C ASP A 106 10.74 5.50 6.81
N GLU A 107 10.73 4.94 5.59
CA GLU A 107 10.88 5.71 4.35
C GLU A 107 9.72 6.68 4.13
N TYR A 108 8.50 6.28 4.51
CA TYR A 108 7.33 7.15 4.44
C TYR A 108 7.44 8.33 5.40
N LEU A 109 7.84 8.08 6.65
CA LEU A 109 8.01 9.11 7.67
C LEU A 109 9.13 10.09 7.29
N GLU A 110 10.21 9.61 6.69
CA GLU A 110 11.27 10.46 6.13
C GLU A 110 10.73 11.34 5.00
N PHE A 111 10.06 10.74 4.01
CA PHE A 111 9.46 11.48 2.90
C PHE A 111 8.41 12.51 3.37
N LYS A 112 7.61 12.17 4.38
CA LYS A 112 6.56 13.06 4.88
C LYS A 112 7.12 14.34 5.53
N LYS A 113 8.32 14.29 6.11
CA LYS A 113 9.00 15.47 6.68
C LYS A 113 9.41 16.47 5.59
N ASN A 114 9.81 15.98 4.42
CA ASN A 114 10.16 16.80 3.26
C ASN A 114 9.69 16.10 1.96
N PRO A 115 8.45 16.35 1.52
CA PRO A 115 7.83 15.63 0.40
C PRO A 115 8.33 16.16 -0.96
N GLU A 116 9.64 16.15 -1.16
CA GLU A 116 10.31 16.55 -2.38
C GLU A 116 10.35 15.39 -3.38
N LEU A 117 10.04 15.69 -4.63
CA LEU A 117 10.10 14.73 -5.71
C LEU A 117 11.38 14.91 -6.51
N LYS A 118 12.02 13.80 -6.81
CA LYS A 118 13.25 13.74 -7.60
C LYS A 118 12.93 13.21 -9.00
N TRP A 119 13.66 13.72 -9.98
CA TRP A 119 13.58 13.34 -11.38
C TRP A 119 14.72 12.38 -11.76
#